data_AF-A0AAP5MWA0-F1
#
_entry.id   AF-A0AAP5MWA0-F1
#
_cell.length_a   1.000
_cell.length_b   1.000
_cell.length_c   1.000
_cell.angle_alpha   90.00
_cell.angle_beta   90.00
_cell.angle_gamma   90.00
#
_symmetry.space_group_name_H-M   'P 1'
#
loop_
_entity.id
_entity.type
_entity.pdbx_description
1 polymer ?
#
loop_
_entity_poly.entity_id
_entity_poly.type
_entity_poly.pdbx_seq_one_letter_code
_entity_poly.pdbx_strand_id
1 'polypeptide(L)'
;MDSFLRDTQAAGFSNIHPSELISRLRFKGPYIEADEEIAIHIMDAVLNENLLFLNPYFLGVNAVLSEAVHLYSVQRPELGEKIAGMADHELLVKLESAESAAVRKLVQVLLWEPHRIVECDPDTPGSIRTEIRKIYDKQPLVGNLAVSDIRSDVHARLQELEALRGTYHFHIYP
;
A
#
# COMPACT_ATOMS: atom_id res chain seq x y z
N MET A 1 -13.41 -0.25 -0.13
CA MET A 1 -14.18 -0.15 1.13
C MET A 1 -13.93 -1.36 2.00
N ASP A 2 -14.14 -2.58 1.50
CA ASP A 2 -13.81 -3.79 2.26
C ASP A 2 -12.37 -3.82 2.79
N SER A 3 -11.36 -3.64 1.94
CA SER A 3 -9.94 -3.60 2.36
C SER A 3 -9.70 -2.55 3.45
N PHE A 4 -10.16 -1.30 3.24
CA PHE A 4 -9.97 -0.21 4.20
C PHE A 4 -10.46 -0.59 5.59
N LEU A 5 -11.66 -1.18 5.68
CA LEU A 5 -12.27 -1.54 6.96
C LEU A 5 -11.62 -2.80 7.57
N ARG A 6 -11.36 -3.82 6.76
CA ARG A 6 -10.77 -5.09 7.19
C ARG A 6 -9.33 -4.90 7.67
N ASP A 7 -8.51 -4.20 6.89
CA ASP A 7 -7.08 -4.06 7.14
C ASP A 7 -6.83 -3.12 8.33
N THR A 8 -7.61 -2.04 8.46
CA THR A 8 -7.51 -1.16 9.64
C THR A 8 -8.08 -1.77 10.91
N GLN A 9 -9.12 -2.60 10.82
CA GLN A 9 -9.60 -3.38 11.97
C GLN A 9 -8.55 -4.41 12.41
N ALA A 10 -7.95 -5.13 11.46
CA ALA A 10 -6.88 -6.10 11.76
C ALA A 10 -5.63 -5.42 12.35
N ALA A 11 -5.33 -4.19 11.93
CA ALA A 11 -4.24 -3.38 12.48
C ALA A 11 -4.60 -2.71 13.84
N GLY A 12 -5.83 -2.85 14.33
CA GLY A 12 -6.27 -2.28 15.61
C GLY A 12 -6.58 -0.78 15.58
N PHE A 13 -6.78 -0.19 14.39
CA PHE A 13 -7.09 1.24 14.23
C PHE A 13 -8.58 1.58 14.37
N SER A 14 -9.47 0.59 14.30
CA SER A 14 -10.91 0.78 14.46
C SER A 14 -11.47 -0.08 15.59
N ASN A 15 -12.23 0.55 16.48
CA ASN A 15 -13.01 -0.13 17.51
C ASN A 15 -14.46 -0.40 17.08
N ILE A 16 -14.86 0.06 15.89
CA ILE A 16 -16.21 -0.10 15.36
C ILE A 16 -16.22 -1.26 14.37
N HIS A 17 -17.22 -2.13 14.51
CA HIS A 17 -17.38 -3.25 13.60
C HIS A 17 -17.78 -2.76 12.20
N PRO A 18 -17.17 -3.26 11.10
CA PRO A 18 -17.45 -2.79 9.74
C PRO A 18 -18.94 -2.80 9.35
N SER A 19 -19.71 -3.78 9.85
CA SER A 19 -21.15 -3.84 9.57
C SER A 19 -21.93 -2.66 10.13
N GLU A 20 -21.50 -2.10 11.26
CA GLU A 20 -22.13 -0.93 11.88
C GLU A 20 -21.92 0.31 11.01
N LEU A 21 -20.69 0.51 10.53
CA LEU A 21 -20.35 1.59 9.60
C LEU A 21 -21.17 1.49 8.31
N ILE A 22 -21.22 0.31 7.70
CA ILE A 22 -21.94 0.09 6.44
C ILE A 22 -23.45 0.29 6.60
N SER A 23 -24.04 -0.11 7.73
CA SER A 23 -25.48 0.01 7.96
C SER A 23 -26.01 1.44 8.00
N ARG A 24 -25.11 2.41 8.24
CA ARG A 24 -25.42 3.85 8.32
C ARG A 24 -25.08 4.61 7.03
N LEU A 25 -24.54 3.92 6.03
CA LEU A 25 -24.30 4.50 4.71
C LEU A 25 -25.60 4.62 3.90
N ARG A 26 -25.70 5.71 3.15
CA ARG A 26 -26.78 5.95 2.19
C ARG A 26 -26.21 6.34 0.84
N PHE A 27 -27.00 6.15 -0.21
CA PHE A 27 -26.68 6.66 -1.53
C PHE A 27 -27.38 7.98 -1.77
N LYS A 28 -26.65 8.92 -2.38
CA LYS A 28 -27.19 10.17 -2.88
C LYS A 28 -26.73 10.36 -4.33
N GLY A 29 -27.54 9.88 -5.26
CA GLY A 29 -27.14 9.80 -6.66
C GLY A 29 -25.89 8.93 -6.81
N PRO A 30 -24.81 9.43 -7.44
CA PRO A 30 -23.57 8.67 -7.61
C PRO A 30 -22.65 8.68 -6.37
N TYR A 31 -23.06 9.33 -5.27
CA TYR A 31 -22.24 9.52 -4.08
C TYR A 31 -22.69 8.65 -2.92
N ILE A 32 -21.75 8.35 -2.02
CA ILE A 32 -22.02 7.80 -0.70
C ILE A 32 -22.22 8.99 0.25
N GLU A 33 -23.31 8.97 1.01
CA GLU A 33 -23.62 9.93 2.05
C GLU A 33 -23.68 9.20 3.40
N ALA A 34 -23.20 9.86 4.44
CA ALA A 34 -23.26 9.38 5.81
C ALA A 34 -23.56 10.55 6.75
N ASP A 35 -23.91 10.24 8.00
CA ASP A 35 -23.78 11.24 9.05
C ASP A 35 -22.30 11.52 9.36
N GLU A 36 -22.02 12.63 10.04
CA GLU A 36 -20.65 13.10 10.28
C GLU A 36 -19.80 12.06 11.02
N GLU A 37 -20.35 11.45 12.06
CA GLU A 37 -19.66 10.44 12.88
C GLU A 37 -19.16 9.28 12.01
N ILE A 38 -20.04 8.70 11.19
CA ILE A 38 -19.69 7.57 10.33
C ILE A 38 -18.77 7.98 9.19
N ALA A 39 -18.99 9.17 8.64
CA ALA A 39 -18.14 9.73 7.60
C ALA A 39 -16.68 9.86 8.09
N ILE A 40 -16.47 10.31 9.34
CA ILE A 40 -15.15 10.40 9.95
C ILE A 40 -14.53 9.03 10.14
N HIS A 41 -15.27 8.05 10.68
CA HIS A 41 -14.73 6.71 10.87
C HIS A 41 -14.31 6.03 9.55
N ILE A 42 -15.08 6.26 8.48
CA ILE A 42 -14.71 5.79 7.15
C ILE A 42 -13.46 6.50 6.65
N MET A 43 -13.38 7.82 6.82
CA MET A 43 -12.19 8.57 6.44
C MET A 43 -10.97 8.13 7.24
N ASP A 44 -11.08 7.89 8.54
CA ASP A 44 -9.99 7.35 9.35
C ASP A 44 -9.52 5.99 8.84
N ALA A 45 -10.44 5.10 8.47
CA ALA A 45 -10.08 3.81 7.87
C ALA A 45 -9.34 3.99 6.53
N VAL A 46 -9.84 4.84 5.64
CA VAL A 46 -9.17 5.12 4.36
C VAL A 46 -7.78 5.73 4.58
N LEU A 47 -7.67 6.73 5.45
CA LEU A 47 -6.42 7.44 5.72
C LEU A 47 -5.38 6.53 6.38
N ASN A 48 -5.78 5.77 7.40
CA ASN A 48 -4.89 4.85 8.11
C ASN A 48 -4.40 3.71 7.21
N GLU A 49 -5.27 3.17 6.34
CA GLU A 49 -4.87 2.13 5.39
C GLU A 49 -3.84 2.66 4.38
N ASN A 50 -4.07 3.84 3.79
CA ASN A 50 -3.07 4.46 2.91
C ASN A 50 -1.75 4.69 3.64
N LEU A 51 -1.76 5.27 4.86
CA LEU A 51 -0.54 5.51 5.63
C LEU A 51 0.21 4.21 5.96
N LEU A 52 -0.52 3.12 6.23
CA LEU A 52 0.06 1.81 6.45
C LEU A 52 0.77 1.32 5.19
N PHE A 53 0.09 1.29 4.04
CA PHE A 53 0.66 0.76 2.80
C PHE A 53 1.74 1.65 2.17
N LEU A 54 1.67 2.96 2.41
CA LEU A 54 2.64 3.95 1.91
C LEU A 54 3.77 4.23 2.92
N ASN A 55 3.87 3.46 4.01
CA ASN A 55 5.01 3.55 4.89
C ASN A 55 6.30 3.20 4.11
N PRO A 56 7.38 4.00 4.20
CA PRO A 56 8.64 3.76 3.49
C PRO A 56 9.19 2.34 3.66
N TYR A 57 9.02 1.73 4.83
CA TYR A 57 9.44 0.36 5.08
C TYR A 57 8.74 -0.64 4.14
N PHE A 58 7.41 -0.59 4.05
CA PHE A 58 6.65 -1.50 3.18
C PHE A 58 6.87 -1.19 1.70
N LEU A 59 7.05 0.08 1.34
CA LEU A 59 7.44 0.47 -0.02
C LEU A 59 8.78 -0.13 -0.43
N GLY A 60 9.78 -0.08 0.45
CA GLY A 60 11.09 -0.66 0.21
C GLY A 60 11.03 -2.18 0.02
N VAL A 61 10.32 -2.87 0.91
CA VAL A 61 10.09 -4.33 0.80
C VAL A 61 9.42 -4.68 -0.54
N ASN A 62 8.36 -3.96 -0.91
CA ASN A 62 7.66 -4.17 -2.18
C ASN A 62 8.56 -3.85 -3.40
N ALA A 63 9.39 -2.81 -3.32
CA ALA A 63 10.32 -2.45 -4.38
C ALA A 63 11.35 -3.56 -4.61
N VAL A 64 11.93 -4.10 -3.54
CA VAL A 64 12.90 -5.22 -3.61
C VAL A 64 12.26 -6.49 -4.15
N LEU A 65 11.03 -6.82 -3.72
CA LEU A 65 10.29 -7.96 -4.27
C LEU A 65 9.99 -7.78 -5.76
N SER A 66 9.52 -6.59 -6.16
CA SER A 66 9.26 -6.25 -7.55
C SER A 66 10.51 -6.38 -8.41
N GLU A 67 11.67 -5.93 -7.93
CA GLU A 67 12.95 -6.07 -8.62
C GLU A 67 13.36 -7.54 -8.74
N ALA A 68 13.20 -8.34 -7.69
CA ALA A 68 13.47 -9.78 -7.73
C ALA A 68 12.60 -10.50 -8.77
N VAL A 69 11.30 -10.19 -8.80
CA VAL A 69 10.35 -10.72 -9.78
C VAL A 69 10.70 -10.27 -11.19
N HIS A 70 11.07 -8.99 -11.37
CA HIS A 70 11.47 -8.45 -12.66
C HIS A 70 12.70 -9.17 -13.20
N LEU A 71 13.78 -9.25 -12.42
CA LEU A 71 15.02 -9.93 -12.81
C LEU A 71 14.78 -11.42 -13.13
N TYR A 72 13.94 -12.10 -12.35
CA TYR A 72 13.55 -13.47 -12.63
C TYR A 72 12.76 -13.59 -13.93
N SER A 73 11.80 -12.69 -14.18
CA SER A 73 10.97 -12.71 -15.38
C SER A 73 11.76 -12.47 -16.67
N VAL A 74 12.84 -11.70 -16.62
CA VAL A 74 13.75 -11.50 -17.76
C VAL A 74 14.46 -12.81 -18.12
N GLN A 75 14.78 -13.66 -17.13
CA GLN A 75 15.42 -14.96 -17.35
C GLN A 75 14.42 -16.07 -17.70
N ARG A 76 13.19 -15.94 -17.22
CA ARG A 76 12.08 -16.88 -17.40
C ARG A 76 10.84 -16.14 -17.91
N PRO A 77 10.79 -15.77 -19.20
CA PRO A 77 9.69 -14.97 -19.75
C PRO A 77 8.31 -15.60 -19.56
N GLU A 78 8.24 -16.93 -19.45
CA GLU A 78 7.02 -17.68 -19.16
C GLU A 78 6.42 -17.36 -17.78
N LEU A 79 7.16 -16.71 -16.88
CA LEU A 79 6.65 -16.29 -15.58
C LEU A 79 5.48 -15.31 -15.77
N GLY A 80 5.55 -14.40 -16.74
CA GLY A 80 4.51 -13.37 -16.93
C GLY A 80 3.11 -13.97 -17.16
N GLU A 81 3.03 -15.08 -17.90
CA GLU A 81 1.77 -15.77 -18.16
C GLU A 81 1.27 -16.59 -16.95
N LYS A 82 2.20 -17.07 -16.11
CA LYS A 82 1.88 -17.99 -15.00
C LYS A 82 1.67 -17.28 -13.67
N ILE A 83 2.28 -16.12 -13.47
CA ILE A 83 2.35 -15.44 -12.17
C ILE A 83 0.95 -15.10 -11.63
N ALA A 84 0.00 -14.79 -12.51
CA ALA A 84 -1.37 -14.47 -12.13
C ALA A 84 -2.11 -15.65 -11.43
N GLY A 85 -1.67 -16.89 -11.66
CA GLY A 85 -2.22 -18.08 -11.04
C GLY A 85 -1.43 -18.61 -9.85
N MET A 86 -0.31 -17.95 -9.48
CA MET A 86 0.53 -18.40 -8.38
C MET A 86 0.08 -17.83 -7.05
N ALA A 87 0.11 -18.66 -6.01
CA ALA A 87 0.09 -18.20 -4.63
C ALA A 87 1.48 -17.66 -4.20
N ASP A 88 1.50 -16.84 -3.15
CA ASP A 88 2.73 -16.20 -2.65
C ASP A 88 3.86 -17.20 -2.40
N HIS A 89 3.56 -18.34 -1.76
CA HIS A 89 4.56 -19.36 -1.48
C HIS A 89 5.13 -20.01 -2.74
N GLU A 90 4.34 -20.18 -3.81
CA GLU A 90 4.80 -20.75 -5.06
C GLU A 90 5.76 -19.79 -5.78
N LEU A 91 5.45 -18.49 -5.73
CA LEU A 91 6.34 -17.46 -6.25
C LEU A 91 7.64 -17.41 -5.44
N LEU A 92 7.55 -17.39 -4.10
CA LEU A 92 8.73 -17.35 -3.23
C LEU A 92 9.67 -18.53 -3.49
N VAL A 93 9.15 -19.77 -3.55
CA VAL A 93 9.96 -20.96 -3.86
C VAL A 93 10.68 -20.83 -5.20
N LYS A 94 10.02 -20.27 -6.23
CA LYS A 94 10.66 -20.03 -7.53
C LYS A 94 11.77 -19.00 -7.46
N LEU A 95 11.56 -17.91 -6.72
CA LEU A 95 12.57 -16.87 -6.57
C LEU A 95 13.76 -17.33 -5.71
N GLU A 96 13.54 -18.11 -4.65
CA GLU A 96 14.60 -18.72 -3.82
C GLU A 96 15.46 -19.71 -4.61
N SER A 97 14.83 -20.47 -5.51
CA SER A 97 15.51 -21.46 -6.36
C SER A 97 16.00 -20.91 -7.70
N ALA A 98 15.91 -19.59 -7.91
CA ALA A 98 16.36 -18.94 -9.13
C ALA A 98 17.85 -19.19 -9.41
N GLU A 99 18.24 -19.37 -10.67
CA GLU A 99 19.66 -19.51 -11.06
C GLU A 99 20.46 -18.22 -10.82
N SER A 100 19.80 -17.07 -10.91
CA SER A 100 20.36 -15.75 -10.64
C SER A 100 20.77 -15.56 -9.18
N ALA A 101 22.07 -15.37 -8.93
CA ALA A 101 22.56 -15.00 -7.61
C ALA A 101 21.98 -13.65 -7.13
N ALA A 102 21.70 -12.72 -8.05
CA ALA A 102 21.08 -11.43 -7.72
C ALA A 102 19.66 -11.63 -7.18
N VAL A 103 18.82 -12.43 -7.86
CA VAL A 103 17.45 -12.72 -7.41
C VAL A 103 17.49 -13.39 -6.03
N ARG A 104 18.31 -14.42 -5.85
CA ARG A 104 18.43 -15.12 -4.56
C ARG A 104 18.86 -14.18 -3.43
N LYS A 105 19.79 -13.24 -3.70
CA LYS A 105 20.22 -12.25 -2.71
C LYS A 105 19.08 -11.31 -2.30
N LEU A 106 18.28 -10.83 -3.24
CA LEU A 106 17.12 -9.98 -2.94
C LEU A 106 16.10 -10.73 -2.07
N VAL A 107 15.79 -11.98 -2.41
CA VAL A 107 14.86 -12.82 -1.63
C VAL A 107 15.41 -13.11 -0.24
N GLN A 108 16.70 -13.39 -0.11
CA GLN A 108 17.34 -13.59 1.19
C GLN A 108 17.16 -12.36 2.08
N VAL A 109 17.38 -11.16 1.55
CA VAL A 109 17.20 -9.91 2.30
C VAL A 109 15.73 -9.75 2.71
N LEU A 110 14.78 -10.01 1.80
CA LEU A 110 13.35 -9.92 2.12
C LEU A 110 12.94 -10.84 3.28
N LEU A 111 13.43 -12.08 3.30
CA LEU A 111 13.00 -13.09 4.27
C LEU A 111 13.74 -12.99 5.61
N TRP A 112 15.01 -12.60 5.59
CA TRP A 112 15.88 -12.73 6.77
C TRP A 112 16.39 -11.39 7.29
N GLU A 113 16.54 -10.39 6.44
CA GLU A 113 17.21 -9.14 6.79
C GLU A 113 16.52 -7.88 6.22
N PRO A 114 15.18 -7.75 6.33
CA PRO A 114 14.46 -6.65 5.68
C PRO A 114 14.84 -5.27 6.23
N HIS A 115 15.42 -5.22 7.44
CA HIS A 115 15.97 -4.00 8.05
C HIS A 115 17.13 -3.37 7.26
N ARG A 116 17.74 -4.11 6.33
CA ARG A 116 18.81 -3.61 5.45
C ARG A 116 18.29 -2.77 4.29
N ILE A 117 16.97 -2.82 4.03
CA ILE A 117 16.30 -2.05 2.99
C ILE A 117 16.02 -0.66 3.55
N VAL A 118 16.73 0.34 3.03
CA VAL A 118 16.65 1.71 3.55
C VAL A 118 16.43 2.66 2.40
N GLU A 119 15.59 3.68 2.63
CA GLU A 119 15.41 4.79 1.68
C GLU A 119 16.76 5.51 1.44
N CYS A 120 17.03 5.89 0.20
CA CYS A 120 18.28 6.51 -0.19
C CYS A 120 18.08 7.59 -1.26
N ASP A 121 19.15 8.34 -1.54
CA ASP A 121 19.14 9.32 -2.63
C ASP A 121 18.99 8.61 -3.99
N PRO A 122 18.32 9.24 -4.99
CA PRO A 122 18.15 8.69 -6.33
C PRO A 122 19.46 8.29 -7.02
N ASP A 123 20.54 9.05 -6.77
CA ASP A 123 21.85 8.85 -7.37
C ASP A 123 22.68 7.74 -6.68
N THR A 124 22.15 7.12 -5.62
CA THR A 124 22.83 6.03 -4.93
C THR A 124 23.01 4.84 -5.89
N PRO A 125 24.25 4.37 -6.13
CA PRO A 125 24.50 3.26 -7.04
C PRO A 125 23.75 1.99 -6.64
N GLY A 126 23.04 1.40 -7.59
CA GLY A 126 22.23 0.20 -7.34
C GLY A 126 20.98 0.47 -6.49
N SER A 127 20.50 1.72 -6.43
CA SER A 127 19.18 2.01 -5.86
C SER A 127 18.07 1.36 -6.67
N ILE A 128 17.02 0.92 -5.97
CA ILE A 128 15.82 0.32 -6.53
C ILE A 128 14.73 1.37 -6.46
N ARG A 129 14.21 1.76 -7.63
CA ARG A 129 13.20 2.81 -7.78
C ARG A 129 11.79 2.24 -7.62
N THR A 130 10.94 2.93 -6.87
CA THR A 130 9.48 2.69 -6.84
C THR A 130 8.73 4.02 -6.88
N GLU A 131 7.44 3.98 -7.19
CA GLU A 131 6.62 5.18 -7.41
C GLU A 131 5.23 5.04 -6.80
N ILE A 132 4.83 6.00 -5.97
CA ILE A 132 3.47 6.08 -5.46
C ILE A 132 2.62 6.81 -6.50
N ARG A 133 1.89 6.02 -7.30
CA ARG A 133 0.96 6.55 -8.32
C ARG A 133 -0.47 6.69 -7.82
N LYS A 134 -0.88 5.85 -6.88
CA LYS A 134 -2.27 5.72 -6.47
C LYS A 134 -2.38 6.01 -4.97
N ILE A 135 -3.22 6.99 -4.66
CA ILE A 135 -3.68 7.31 -3.31
C ILE A 135 -5.20 7.28 -3.39
N TYR A 136 -5.82 6.67 -2.38
CA TYR A 136 -7.28 6.68 -2.27
C TYR A 136 -7.70 7.84 -1.39
N ASP A 137 -8.29 8.86 -2.03
CA ASP A 137 -8.68 10.14 -1.43
C ASP A 137 -10.19 10.43 -1.54
N LYS A 138 -10.97 9.44 -2.00
CA LYS A 138 -12.43 9.59 -2.13
C LYS A 138 -13.09 9.69 -0.76
N GLN A 139 -14.03 10.61 -0.65
CA GLN A 139 -14.69 10.95 0.61
C GLN A 139 -16.20 10.70 0.52
N PRO A 140 -16.86 10.26 1.62
CA PRO A 140 -18.32 10.33 1.71
C PRO A 140 -18.78 11.78 1.84
N LEU A 141 -20.05 12.03 1.51
CA LEU A 141 -20.72 13.30 1.74
C LEU A 141 -21.37 13.35 3.12
N VAL A 142 -21.36 14.52 3.74
CA VAL A 142 -22.17 14.88 4.92
C VAL A 142 -23.00 16.10 4.53
N GLY A 143 -24.30 15.92 4.32
CA GLY A 143 -25.19 17.03 3.96
C GLY A 143 -24.80 17.76 2.65
N ASN A 144 -24.34 17.01 1.63
CA ASN A 144 -23.79 17.49 0.35
C ASN A 144 -22.35 18.03 0.35
N LEU A 145 -21.67 18.09 1.48
CA LEU A 145 -20.28 18.53 1.56
C LEU A 145 -19.37 17.33 1.73
N ALA A 146 -18.15 17.37 1.16
CA ALA A 146 -17.17 16.34 1.47
C ALA A 146 -16.74 16.47 2.94
N VAL A 147 -16.31 15.37 3.56
CA VAL A 147 -15.89 15.40 4.97
C VAL A 147 -14.79 16.45 5.21
N SER A 148 -13.82 16.56 4.30
CA SER A 148 -12.75 17.56 4.39
C SER A 148 -13.22 19.00 4.33
N ASP A 149 -14.40 19.27 3.76
CA ASP A 149 -14.95 20.62 3.67
C ASP A 149 -15.56 21.08 5.01
N ILE A 150 -15.90 20.13 5.88
CA ILE A 150 -16.49 20.39 7.21
C ILE A 150 -15.53 20.07 8.36
N ARG A 151 -14.48 19.28 8.11
CA ARG A 151 -13.53 18.78 9.11
C ARG A 151 -12.08 19.07 8.69
N SER A 152 -11.47 20.04 9.37
CA SER A 152 -10.10 20.50 9.07
C SER A 152 -9.03 19.45 9.39
N ASP A 153 -9.27 18.59 10.38
CA ASP A 153 -8.41 17.45 10.72
C ASP A 153 -8.36 16.43 9.56
N VAL A 154 -9.51 16.10 8.97
CA VAL A 154 -9.58 15.21 7.80
C VAL A 154 -8.91 15.86 6.59
N HIS A 155 -9.13 17.16 6.37
CA HIS A 155 -8.47 17.90 5.31
C HIS A 155 -6.93 17.87 5.43
N ALA A 156 -6.40 18.14 6.62
CA ALA A 156 -4.95 18.11 6.87
C ALA A 156 -4.35 16.74 6.58
N ARG A 157 -4.99 15.66 7.03
CA ARG A 157 -4.52 14.29 6.78
C ARG A 157 -4.57 13.89 5.30
N LEU A 158 -5.53 14.40 4.54
CA LEU A 158 -5.54 14.21 3.08
C LEU A 158 -4.39 14.93 2.39
N GLN A 159 -4.01 16.13 2.87
CA GLN A 159 -2.83 16.83 2.37
C GLN A 159 -1.54 16.08 2.70
N GLU A 160 -1.44 15.50 3.91
CA GLU A 160 -0.32 14.62 4.29
C GLU A 160 -0.21 13.42 3.36
N LEU A 161 -1.32 12.76 3.02
CA LEU A 161 -1.30 11.67 2.05
C LEU A 161 -0.85 12.13 0.66
N GLU A 162 -1.41 13.22 0.15
CA GLU A 162 -1.06 13.73 -1.17
C GLU A 162 0.44 14.07 -1.27
N ALA A 163 1.04 14.56 -0.19
CA ALA A 163 2.48 14.81 -0.10
C ALA A 163 3.35 13.54 -0.18
N LEU A 164 2.78 12.34 0.02
CA LEU A 164 3.48 11.07 -0.19
C LEU A 164 3.56 10.66 -1.66
N ARG A 165 2.89 11.36 -2.59
CA ARG A 165 3.09 11.06 -4.01
C ARG A 165 4.53 11.37 -4.41
N GLY A 166 5.15 10.44 -5.13
CA GLY A 166 6.49 10.66 -5.60
C GLY A 166 7.19 9.40 -6.05
N THR A 167 8.45 9.60 -6.39
CA THR A 167 9.40 8.52 -6.66
C THR A 167 10.27 8.34 -5.42
N TYR A 168 10.39 7.09 -4.98
CA TYR A 168 11.22 6.68 -3.85
C TYR A 168 12.32 5.78 -4.34
N HIS A 169 13.47 5.83 -3.68
CA HIS A 169 14.63 5.01 -3.97
C HIS A 169 15.07 4.27 -2.72
N PHE A 170 15.39 3.00 -2.88
CA PHE A 170 15.82 2.14 -1.78
C PHE A 170 17.15 1.47 -2.09
N HIS A 171 18.00 1.31 -1.09
CA HIS A 171 19.24 0.57 -1.18
C HIS A 171 19.31 -0.53 -0.13
N ILE A 172 20.04 -1.60 -0.46
CA ILE A 172 20.29 -2.72 0.46
C ILE A 172 21.71 -2.57 0.99
N TYR A 173 21.84 -2.06 2.21
CA TYR A 173 23.14 -1.86 2.85
C TYR A 173 23.74 -3.20 3.35
N PRO A 174 25.08 -3.32 3.44
CA PRO A 174 25.75 -4.52 3.92
C PRO A 174 25.30 -4.96 5.31
#